data_AF-B5TIJ6-F1
#
_entry.id   AF-B5TIJ6-F1
#
_cell.length_a   1.000
_cell.length_b   1.000
_cell.length_c   1.000
_cell.angle_alpha   90.00
_cell.angle_beta   90.00
_cell.angle_gamma   90.00
#
_symmetry.space_group_name_H-M   'P 1'
#
loop_
_entity.id
_entity.type
_entity.pdbx_description
1 polymer ?
#
loop_
_entity_poly.entity_id
_entity_poly.type
_entity_poly.pdbx_seq_one_letter_code
_entity_poly.pdbx_strand_id
1 'polypeptide(L)'
;EEGSVTNLFTSVVGNVFGFKALRALRLEDLRIPVAYCKTFRGAPHGIQVERDKLNKYGRGLLGCTIKPKLGLSAKNYGRAGYECLRGGLDFTKDDENVDSQPFMRWRDRFLFVADAIYKAQAETGEIKGHYLNVTAATSEEMIKRTVCAKELGLPIVMHDYITGGFTSNTSLSLYCRDHGLLLHIHRAMHAVIDRQRN
;
A
#
# COMPACT_ATOMS: atom_id res chain seq x y z
N GLU A 1 20.30 4.11 14.53
CA GLU A 1 18.95 4.10 15.11
C GLU A 1 18.33 2.72 14.91
N GLU A 2 17.77 2.15 15.97
CA GLU A 2 17.07 0.86 15.93
C GLU A 2 15.71 1.02 15.23
N GLY A 3 15.28 0.01 14.48
CA GLY A 3 13.97 0.01 13.81
C GLY A 3 13.80 1.03 12.68
N SER A 4 14.89 1.61 12.15
CA SER A 4 14.86 2.72 11.19
C SER A 4 15.54 2.35 9.86
N VAL A 5 14.73 2.00 8.84
CA VAL A 5 15.22 1.80 7.46
C VAL A 5 15.80 3.10 6.91
N THR A 6 15.19 4.23 7.27
CA THR A 6 15.68 5.56 6.92
C THR A 6 17.13 5.74 7.37
N ASN A 7 17.45 5.44 8.65
CA ASN A 7 18.81 5.56 9.14
C ASN A 7 19.79 4.59 8.46
N LEU A 8 19.37 3.33 8.25
CA LEU A 8 20.17 2.35 7.51
C LEU A 8 20.56 2.87 6.12
N PHE A 9 19.61 3.40 5.35
CA PHE A 9 19.87 3.91 4.01
C PHE A 9 20.68 5.21 4.01
N THR A 10 20.41 6.13 4.94
CA THR A 10 21.26 7.32 5.12
C THR A 10 22.73 6.94 5.32
N SER A 11 23.01 5.87 6.08
CA SER A 11 24.38 5.41 6.33
C SER A 11 25.01 4.70 5.13
N VAL A 12 24.28 3.81 4.45
CA VAL A 12 24.88 2.96 3.40
C VAL A 12 24.88 3.64 2.02
N VAL A 13 23.83 4.38 1.67
CA VAL A 13 23.65 4.95 0.33
C VAL A 13 23.59 6.48 0.30
N GLY A 14 23.72 7.16 1.46
CA GLY A 14 23.54 8.61 1.55
C GLY A 14 24.55 9.44 0.76
N ASN A 15 25.84 9.07 0.79
CA ASN A 15 26.92 9.90 0.22
C ASN A 15 27.78 9.18 -0.83
N VAL A 16 27.99 7.87 -0.68
CA VAL A 16 29.04 7.14 -1.42
C VAL A 16 28.79 7.06 -2.94
N PHE A 17 27.54 7.17 -3.38
CA PHE A 17 27.16 7.15 -4.80
C PHE A 17 27.60 8.40 -5.57
N GLY A 18 27.89 9.51 -4.87
CA GLY A 18 28.31 10.78 -5.47
C GLY A 18 29.82 11.01 -5.48
N PHE A 19 30.63 10.01 -5.10
CA PHE A 19 32.08 10.17 -5.01
C PHE A 19 32.70 10.40 -6.39
N LYS A 20 33.44 11.49 -6.55
CA LYS A 20 34.12 11.85 -7.83
C LYS A 20 35.07 10.76 -8.34
N ALA A 21 35.57 9.89 -7.46
CA ALA A 21 36.47 8.80 -7.81
C ALA A 21 35.76 7.56 -8.39
N LEU A 22 34.43 7.48 -8.30
CA LEU A 22 33.64 6.36 -8.82
C LEU A 22 32.96 6.76 -10.13
N ARG A 23 32.97 5.87 -11.11
CA ARG A 23 32.24 6.06 -12.38
C ARG A 23 30.78 5.65 -12.28
N ALA A 24 30.52 4.61 -11.50
CA ALA A 24 29.20 4.08 -11.19
C ALA A 24 29.31 3.23 -9.91
N LEU A 25 28.19 3.04 -9.22
CA LEU A 25 28.09 2.22 -8.02
C LEU A 25 26.68 1.67 -7.92
N ARG A 26 26.56 0.38 -7.56
CA ARG A 26 25.29 -0.29 -7.31
C ARG A 26 25.38 -1.09 -6.02
N LEU A 27 24.41 -0.90 -5.13
CA LEU A 27 24.25 -1.74 -3.94
C LEU A 27 23.46 -2.98 -4.34
N GLU A 28 24.14 -4.12 -4.47
CA GLU A 28 23.53 -5.37 -4.93
C GLU A 28 22.75 -6.11 -3.83
N ASP A 29 23.28 -6.12 -2.60
CA ASP A 29 22.68 -6.87 -1.49
C ASP A 29 23.08 -6.29 -0.12
N LEU A 30 22.29 -6.60 0.90
CA LEU A 30 22.51 -6.25 2.30
C LEU A 30 22.28 -7.45 3.20
N ARG A 31 23.34 -7.91 3.86
CA ARG A 31 23.20 -8.84 4.98
C ARG A 31 22.75 -8.08 6.23
N ILE A 32 21.46 -8.16 6.56
CA ILE A 32 20.91 -7.56 7.78
C ILE A 32 21.08 -8.53 8.97
N PRO A 33 21.84 -8.17 10.03
CA PRO A 33 22.01 -9.04 11.19
C PRO A 33 20.70 -9.29 11.93
N VAL A 34 20.52 -10.51 12.47
CA VAL A 34 19.31 -10.90 13.23
C VAL A 34 19.02 -9.94 14.38
N ALA A 35 20.05 -9.45 15.08
CA ALA A 35 19.89 -8.48 16.16
C ALA A 35 19.26 -7.16 15.67
N TYR A 36 19.65 -6.67 14.49
CA TYR A 36 19.06 -5.48 13.90
C TYR A 36 17.65 -5.75 13.36
N CYS A 37 17.42 -6.89 12.69
CA CYS A 37 16.09 -7.29 12.22
C CYS A 37 15.06 -7.32 13.36
N LYS A 38 15.44 -7.80 14.55
CA LYS A 38 14.56 -7.88 15.73
C LYS A 38 14.13 -6.52 16.28
N THR A 39 14.76 -5.42 15.84
CA THR A 39 14.35 -4.06 16.23
C THR A 39 13.17 -3.54 15.40
N PHE A 40 12.81 -4.22 14.31
CA PHE A 40 11.69 -3.86 13.45
C PHE A 40 10.44 -4.66 13.80
N ARG A 41 9.26 -4.06 13.63
CA ARG A 41 7.98 -4.77 13.73
C ARG A 41 7.71 -5.67 12.51
N GLY A 42 8.26 -5.34 11.34
CA GLY A 42 8.00 -6.06 10.11
C GLY A 42 6.60 -5.79 9.55
N ALA A 43 6.05 -6.77 8.81
CA ALA A 43 4.72 -6.67 8.22
C ALA A 43 3.64 -6.56 9.31
N PRO A 44 2.55 -5.80 9.11
CA PRO A 44 1.46 -5.70 10.08
C PRO A 44 0.82 -7.04 10.45
N HIS A 45 0.74 -7.97 9.50
CA HIS A 45 0.05 -9.26 9.65
C HIS A 45 0.86 -10.42 9.03
N GLY A 46 1.27 -10.28 7.76
CA GLY A 46 1.95 -11.34 7.01
C GLY A 46 1.00 -12.34 6.37
N ILE A 47 1.56 -13.28 5.62
CA ILE A 47 0.82 -14.13 4.67
C ILE A 47 -0.21 -15.01 5.37
N GLN A 48 0.15 -15.71 6.44
CA GLN A 48 -0.75 -16.64 7.13
C GLN A 48 -1.95 -15.89 7.72
N VAL A 49 -1.67 -14.81 8.46
CA VAL A 49 -2.71 -14.00 9.10
C VAL A 49 -3.62 -13.32 8.08
N GLU A 50 -3.10 -12.88 6.94
CA GLU A 50 -3.92 -12.36 5.84
C GLU A 50 -4.89 -13.40 5.31
N ARG A 51 -4.42 -14.63 5.07
CA ARG A 51 -5.28 -15.73 4.60
C ARG A 51 -6.38 -16.08 5.60
N ASP A 52 -6.02 -16.11 6.88
CA ASP A 52 -6.97 -16.40 7.96
C ASP A 52 -8.02 -15.32 8.12
N LYS A 53 -7.62 -14.04 8.09
CA LYS A 53 -8.55 -12.91 8.15
C LYS A 53 -9.53 -12.87 6.98
N LEU A 54 -9.09 -13.29 5.80
CA LEU A 54 -9.89 -13.23 4.57
C LEU A 54 -10.63 -14.54 4.27
N ASN A 55 -10.36 -15.62 5.01
CA ASN A 55 -10.84 -16.97 4.74
C ASN A 55 -10.53 -17.42 3.29
N LYS A 56 -9.27 -17.25 2.84
CA LYS A 56 -8.85 -17.55 1.45
C LYS A 56 -7.63 -18.47 1.40
N TYR A 57 -7.84 -19.72 0.96
CA TYR A 57 -6.84 -20.79 0.97
C TYR A 57 -6.72 -21.51 -0.37
N GLY A 58 -5.62 -22.25 -0.56
CA GLY A 58 -5.45 -23.16 -1.70
C GLY A 58 -5.25 -22.51 -3.07
N ARG A 59 -5.29 -21.18 -3.18
CA ARG A 59 -5.10 -20.44 -4.44
C ARG A 59 -4.39 -19.10 -4.26
N GLY A 60 -3.97 -18.53 -5.39
CA GLY A 60 -3.56 -17.11 -5.48
C GLY A 60 -4.75 -16.18 -5.26
N LEU A 61 -4.47 -15.00 -4.73
CA LEU A 61 -5.46 -13.91 -4.62
C LEU A 61 -5.50 -13.14 -5.93
N LEU A 62 -6.69 -12.79 -6.40
CA LEU A 62 -6.91 -12.08 -7.65
C LEU A 62 -7.27 -10.61 -7.38
N GLY A 63 -6.52 -9.71 -8.02
CA GLY A 63 -6.66 -8.26 -7.86
C GLY A 63 -6.75 -7.54 -9.20
N CYS A 64 -7.39 -6.37 -9.23
CA CYS A 64 -7.44 -5.50 -10.41
C CYS A 64 -7.27 -4.02 -10.04
N THR A 65 -6.41 -3.31 -10.76
CA THR A 65 -6.33 -1.84 -10.69
C THR A 65 -7.43 -1.23 -11.54
N ILE A 66 -8.25 -0.35 -10.96
CA ILE A 66 -9.32 0.32 -11.71
C ILE A 66 -8.71 1.23 -12.79
N LYS A 67 -9.34 1.25 -13.96
CA LYS A 67 -8.95 2.05 -15.12
C LYS A 67 -10.13 2.91 -15.63
N PRO A 68 -9.87 4.04 -16.32
CA PRO A 68 -8.56 4.65 -16.57
C PRO A 68 -7.86 5.07 -15.27
N LYS A 69 -6.53 5.26 -15.35
CA LYS A 69 -5.67 5.57 -14.19
C LYS A 69 -6.19 6.78 -13.40
N LEU A 70 -6.57 7.84 -14.11
CA LEU A 70 -7.17 9.04 -13.56
C LEU A 70 -8.39 9.46 -14.39
N GLY A 71 -9.24 10.31 -13.82
CA GLY A 71 -10.34 10.97 -14.54
C GLY A 71 -11.74 10.39 -14.32
N LEU A 72 -11.87 9.24 -13.64
CA LEU A 72 -13.18 8.78 -13.17
C LEU A 72 -13.65 9.59 -11.96
N SER A 73 -14.96 9.85 -11.88
CA SER A 73 -15.59 10.35 -10.66
C SER A 73 -15.66 9.24 -9.59
N ALA A 74 -15.74 9.63 -8.32
CA ALA A 74 -15.83 8.67 -7.20
C ALA A 74 -16.94 7.63 -7.37
N LYS A 75 -18.12 8.05 -7.83
CA LYS A 75 -19.25 7.15 -8.07
C LYS A 75 -18.97 6.13 -9.18
N ASN A 76 -18.38 6.57 -10.29
CA ASN A 76 -18.02 5.67 -11.39
C ASN A 76 -16.86 4.74 -10.99
N TYR A 77 -15.96 5.21 -10.13
CA TYR A 77 -14.90 4.40 -9.54
C TYR A 77 -15.47 3.25 -8.70
N GLY A 78 -16.40 3.55 -7.79
CA GLY A 78 -17.13 2.54 -7.01
C GLY A 78 -17.91 1.57 -7.89
N ARG A 79 -18.58 2.06 -8.94
CA ARG A 79 -19.29 1.19 -9.92
C ARG A 79 -18.35 0.18 -10.58
N ALA A 80 -17.20 0.65 -11.08
CA ALA A 80 -16.21 -0.24 -11.69
C ALA A 80 -15.67 -1.26 -10.69
N GLY A 81 -15.38 -0.82 -9.46
CA GLY A 81 -14.95 -1.69 -8.37
C GLY A 81 -15.95 -2.81 -8.06
N TYR A 82 -17.25 -2.45 -7.97
CA TYR A 82 -18.33 -3.42 -7.74
C TYR A 82 -18.40 -4.49 -8.83
N GLU A 83 -18.41 -4.10 -10.11
CA GLU A 83 -18.50 -5.05 -11.23
C GLU A 83 -17.31 -6.02 -11.25
N CYS A 84 -16.11 -5.52 -10.97
CA CYS A 84 -14.91 -6.34 -10.84
C CYS A 84 -15.00 -7.34 -9.68
N LEU A 85 -15.43 -6.90 -8.50
CA LEU A 85 -15.48 -7.74 -7.29
C LEU A 85 -16.57 -8.81 -7.39
N ARG A 86 -17.77 -8.46 -7.86
CA ARG A 86 -18.86 -9.43 -8.04
C ARG A 86 -18.53 -10.48 -9.10
N GLY A 87 -17.63 -10.16 -10.03
CA GLY A 87 -17.16 -11.06 -11.09
C GLY A 87 -16.18 -12.14 -10.62
N GLY A 88 -15.83 -12.17 -9.33
CA GLY A 88 -14.98 -13.23 -8.74
C GLY A 88 -13.59 -12.78 -8.31
N LEU A 89 -13.23 -11.50 -8.47
CA LEU A 89 -11.99 -10.98 -7.90
C LEU A 89 -12.08 -10.90 -6.37
N ASP A 90 -10.95 -11.09 -5.70
CA ASP A 90 -10.83 -10.88 -4.26
C ASP A 90 -10.69 -9.39 -3.95
N PHE A 91 -9.93 -8.69 -4.80
CA PHE A 91 -9.57 -7.31 -4.61
C PHE A 91 -9.72 -6.45 -5.87
N THR A 92 -10.00 -5.19 -5.63
CA THR A 92 -9.67 -4.11 -6.56
C THR A 92 -8.68 -3.16 -5.90
N LYS A 93 -8.12 -2.19 -6.64
CA LYS A 93 -7.21 -1.22 -6.04
C LYS A 93 -7.25 0.13 -6.71
N ASP A 94 -6.95 1.13 -5.90
CA ASP A 94 -6.52 2.44 -6.35
C ASP A 94 -5.29 2.28 -7.24
N ASP A 95 -5.18 3.09 -8.29
CA ASP A 95 -3.91 3.24 -9.00
C ASP A 95 -2.94 4.05 -8.11
N GLU A 96 -1.62 3.86 -8.23
CA GLU A 96 -0.68 4.45 -7.27
C GLU A 96 -0.71 5.98 -7.24
N ASN A 97 -1.13 6.61 -8.34
CA ASN A 97 -1.30 8.05 -8.41
C ASN A 97 -2.73 8.53 -8.15
N VAL A 98 -3.64 7.65 -7.70
CA VAL A 98 -4.99 8.02 -7.24
C VAL A 98 -4.91 8.35 -5.75
N ASP A 99 -4.82 9.64 -5.43
CA ASP A 99 -4.71 10.13 -4.05
C ASP A 99 -5.96 10.93 -3.72
N SER A 100 -5.94 12.25 -3.96
CA SER A 100 -7.09 13.14 -3.82
C SER A 100 -7.01 14.28 -4.83
N GLN A 101 -7.54 14.06 -6.02
CA GLN A 101 -7.47 14.98 -7.14
C GLN A 101 -8.78 15.77 -7.32
N PRO A 102 -8.78 16.88 -8.10
CA PRO A 102 -9.99 17.66 -8.34
C PRO A 102 -11.18 16.86 -8.90
N PHE A 103 -10.92 15.85 -9.75
CA PHE A 103 -11.97 15.00 -10.33
C PHE A 103 -12.51 13.93 -9.37
N MET A 104 -11.78 13.62 -8.29
CA MET A 104 -12.14 12.58 -7.32
C MET A 104 -11.41 12.80 -5.99
N ARG A 105 -12.11 13.39 -5.02
CA ARG A 105 -11.59 13.54 -3.66
C ARG A 105 -11.56 12.18 -2.95
N TRP A 106 -10.53 11.97 -2.14
CA TRP A 106 -10.28 10.67 -1.50
C TRP A 106 -11.47 10.20 -0.66
N ARG A 107 -12.11 11.11 0.09
CA ARG A 107 -13.21 10.74 1.00
C ARG A 107 -14.43 10.26 0.24
N ASP A 108 -14.80 10.93 -0.85
CA ASP A 108 -15.91 10.50 -1.71
C ASP A 108 -15.62 9.13 -2.32
N ARG A 109 -14.38 8.91 -2.79
CA ARG A 109 -13.95 7.62 -3.32
C ARG A 109 -14.09 6.52 -2.28
N PHE A 110 -13.60 6.74 -1.05
CA PHE A 110 -13.67 5.78 0.04
C PHE A 110 -15.11 5.36 0.33
N LEU A 111 -16.04 6.33 0.35
CA LEU A 111 -17.47 6.06 0.59
C LEU A 111 -18.10 5.19 -0.52
N PHE A 112 -17.91 5.55 -1.79
CA PHE A 112 -18.48 4.77 -2.90
C PHE A 112 -17.81 3.40 -3.07
N VAL A 113 -16.52 3.29 -2.76
CA VAL A 113 -15.80 2.01 -2.78
C VAL A 113 -16.27 1.11 -1.63
N ALA A 114 -16.52 1.65 -0.44
CA ALA A 114 -17.06 0.88 0.68
C ALA A 114 -18.43 0.26 0.32
N ASP A 115 -19.33 1.06 -0.25
CA ASP A 115 -20.63 0.58 -0.75
C ASP A 115 -20.46 -0.55 -1.78
N ALA A 116 -19.56 -0.37 -2.75
CA ALA A 116 -19.25 -1.37 -3.76
C ALA A 116 -18.72 -2.70 -3.17
N ILE A 117 -17.83 -2.63 -2.18
CA ILE A 117 -17.29 -3.81 -1.49
C ILE A 117 -18.40 -4.56 -0.77
N TYR A 118 -19.17 -3.87 0.07
CA TYR A 118 -20.21 -4.51 0.88
C TYR A 118 -21.30 -5.11 0.01
N LYS A 119 -21.67 -4.43 -1.08
CA LYS A 119 -22.62 -4.95 -2.06
C LYS A 119 -22.10 -6.23 -2.72
N ALA A 120 -20.88 -6.21 -3.27
CA ALA A 120 -20.31 -7.39 -3.92
C ALA A 120 -20.09 -8.56 -2.96
N GLN A 121 -19.68 -8.27 -1.71
CA GLN A 121 -19.52 -9.28 -0.66
C GLN A 121 -20.85 -9.93 -0.29
N ALA A 122 -21.92 -9.14 -0.13
CA ALA A 122 -23.25 -9.66 0.15
C ALA A 122 -23.79 -10.54 -0.99
N GLU A 123 -23.53 -10.17 -2.24
CA GLU A 123 -23.99 -10.94 -3.41
C GLU A 123 -23.20 -12.24 -3.63
N THR A 124 -21.90 -12.24 -3.36
CA THR A 124 -21.02 -13.38 -3.66
C THR A 124 -20.82 -14.33 -2.47
N GLY A 125 -21.08 -13.88 -1.25
CA GLY A 125 -20.81 -14.64 -0.03
C GLY A 125 -19.31 -14.76 0.33
N GLU A 126 -18.42 -14.09 -0.42
CA GLU A 126 -16.98 -14.09 -0.17
C GLU A 126 -16.49 -12.75 0.36
N ILE A 127 -15.47 -12.77 1.23
CA ILE A 127 -14.80 -11.55 1.67
C ILE A 127 -14.18 -10.83 0.47
N LYS A 128 -14.49 -9.53 0.33
CA LYS A 128 -13.97 -8.64 -0.72
C LYS A 128 -13.18 -7.49 -0.12
N GLY A 129 -12.29 -6.89 -0.90
CA GLY A 129 -11.58 -5.68 -0.48
C GLY A 129 -11.23 -4.76 -1.64
N HIS A 130 -10.85 -3.54 -1.29
CA HIS A 130 -10.25 -2.60 -2.22
C HIS A 130 -9.04 -1.96 -1.55
N TYR A 131 -7.89 -1.94 -2.21
CA TYR A 131 -6.73 -1.28 -1.64
C TYR A 131 -6.91 0.24 -1.76
N LEU A 132 -7.45 0.85 -0.72
CA LEU A 132 -7.67 2.29 -0.66
C LEU A 132 -6.33 3.01 -0.45
N ASN A 133 -5.95 3.87 -1.38
CA ASN A 133 -4.68 4.56 -1.33
C ASN A 133 -4.70 5.70 -0.31
N VAL A 134 -3.88 5.52 0.73
CA VAL A 134 -3.69 6.49 1.81
C VAL A 134 -2.45 7.36 1.59
N THR A 135 -1.69 7.14 0.51
CA THR A 135 -0.54 8.00 0.14
C THR A 135 -0.96 9.46 0.08
N ALA A 136 -0.22 10.33 0.75
CA ALA A 136 -0.59 11.72 0.91
C ALA A 136 0.65 12.62 1.00
N ALA A 137 0.41 13.94 0.90
CA ALA A 137 1.48 14.94 0.98
C ALA A 137 2.10 15.06 2.38
N THR A 138 1.39 14.67 3.43
CA THR A 138 1.89 14.66 4.81
C THR A 138 1.45 13.39 5.54
N SER A 139 2.19 13.02 6.58
CA SER A 139 1.87 11.88 7.44
C SER A 139 0.53 12.03 8.14
N GLU A 140 0.15 13.25 8.52
CA GLU A 140 -1.14 13.54 9.18
C GLU A 140 -2.30 13.24 8.23
N GLU A 141 -2.21 13.66 6.98
CA GLU A 141 -3.25 13.39 5.98
C GLU A 141 -3.29 11.89 5.63
N MET A 142 -2.14 11.23 5.56
CA MET A 142 -2.06 9.77 5.36
C MET A 142 -2.77 9.02 6.50
N ILE A 143 -2.50 9.38 7.75
CA ILE A 143 -3.17 8.76 8.91
C ILE A 143 -4.66 9.10 8.92
N LYS A 144 -5.06 10.34 8.60
CA LYS A 144 -6.47 10.74 8.49
C LYS A 144 -7.25 9.87 7.50
N ARG A 145 -6.66 9.58 6.33
CA ARG A 145 -7.26 8.65 5.35
C ARG A 145 -7.37 7.25 5.92
N THR A 146 -6.31 6.77 6.56
CA THR A 146 -6.26 5.43 7.16
C THR A 146 -7.32 5.24 8.26
N VAL A 147 -7.50 6.26 9.11
CA VAL A 147 -8.57 6.31 10.13
C VAL A 147 -9.94 6.18 9.47
N CYS A 148 -10.19 6.92 8.39
CA CYS A 148 -11.47 6.84 7.67
C CYS A 148 -11.70 5.43 7.08
N ALA A 149 -10.68 4.79 6.48
CA ALA A 149 -10.81 3.42 5.99
C ALA A 149 -11.14 2.42 7.11
N LYS A 150 -10.53 2.60 8.29
CA LYS A 150 -10.85 1.82 9.50
C LYS A 150 -12.29 2.05 9.96
N GLU A 151 -12.74 3.31 10.05
CA GLU A 151 -14.11 3.66 10.45
C GLU A 151 -15.17 3.08 9.50
N LEU A 152 -14.83 2.94 8.21
CA LEU A 152 -15.67 2.27 7.22
C LEU A 152 -15.64 0.74 7.32
N GLY A 153 -14.85 0.16 8.21
CA GLY A 153 -14.76 -1.30 8.43
C GLY A 153 -14.05 -2.06 7.32
N LEU A 154 -13.23 -1.38 6.50
CA LEU A 154 -12.60 -1.98 5.33
C LEU A 154 -11.35 -2.78 5.71
N PRO A 155 -11.05 -3.90 5.00
CA PRO A 155 -10.01 -4.83 5.46
C PRO A 155 -8.58 -4.41 5.11
N ILE A 156 -8.39 -3.49 4.15
CA ILE A 156 -7.09 -3.23 3.53
C ILE A 156 -6.97 -1.79 3.00
N VAL A 157 -5.76 -1.23 3.12
CA VAL A 157 -5.33 0.04 2.51
C VAL A 157 -4.07 -0.17 1.68
N MET A 158 -3.66 0.82 0.88
CA MET A 158 -2.36 0.83 0.21
C MET A 158 -1.54 2.10 0.43
N HIS A 159 -0.22 1.95 0.29
CA HIS A 159 0.73 3.04 0.38
C HIS A 159 1.89 2.88 -0.60
N ASP A 160 2.31 3.99 -1.20
CA ASP A 160 3.48 4.06 -2.05
C ASP A 160 4.73 4.34 -1.21
N TYR A 161 5.41 3.28 -0.76
CA TYR A 161 6.42 3.44 0.29
C TYR A 161 7.67 4.23 -0.11
N ILE A 162 8.03 4.28 -1.41
CA ILE A 162 9.20 5.02 -1.88
C ILE A 162 8.86 6.50 -2.02
N THR A 163 7.77 6.83 -2.71
CA THR A 163 7.35 8.22 -2.94
C THR A 163 6.78 8.87 -1.68
N GLY A 164 6.10 8.10 -0.82
CA GLY A 164 5.64 8.54 0.50
C GLY A 164 6.73 8.49 1.59
N GLY A 165 7.79 7.70 1.36
CA GLY A 165 8.97 7.61 2.22
C GLY A 165 8.88 6.57 3.35
N PHE A 166 10.04 6.02 3.74
CA PHE A 166 10.15 4.97 4.75
C PHE A 166 9.69 5.39 6.15
N THR A 167 9.87 6.65 6.54
CA THR A 167 9.41 7.17 7.83
C THR A 167 7.88 7.11 7.93
N SER A 168 7.18 7.67 6.95
CA SER A 168 5.71 7.63 6.85
C SER A 168 5.21 6.19 6.76
N ASN A 169 5.86 5.36 5.93
CA ASN A 169 5.50 3.96 5.76
C ASN A 169 5.63 3.15 7.07
N THR A 170 6.66 3.42 7.88
CA THR A 170 6.84 2.75 9.17
C THR A 170 5.72 3.13 10.13
N SER A 171 5.38 4.43 10.23
CA SER A 171 4.25 4.90 11.03
C SER A 171 2.92 4.28 10.60
N LEU A 172 2.68 4.19 9.28
CA LEU A 172 1.47 3.55 8.74
C LEU A 172 1.43 2.05 9.05
N SER A 173 2.56 1.35 8.91
CA SER A 173 2.65 -0.08 9.24
C SER A 173 2.33 -0.36 10.71
N LEU A 174 2.80 0.49 11.62
CA LEU A 174 2.46 0.42 13.04
C LEU A 174 0.96 0.62 13.26
N TYR A 175 0.37 1.67 12.66
CA TYR A 175 -1.06 1.94 12.73
C TYR A 175 -1.89 0.75 12.22
N CYS A 176 -1.53 0.21 11.05
CA CYS A 176 -2.22 -0.92 10.44
C CYS A 176 -2.19 -2.17 11.34
N ARG A 177 -1.07 -2.44 12.02
CA ARG A 177 -0.94 -3.54 12.97
C ARG A 177 -1.85 -3.34 14.17
N ASP A 178 -1.82 -2.15 14.77
CA ASP A 178 -2.55 -1.85 16.01
C ASP A 178 -4.07 -1.73 15.77
N HIS A 179 -4.50 -1.56 14.51
CA HIS A 179 -5.90 -1.44 14.11
C HIS A 179 -6.41 -2.55 13.19
N GLY A 180 -5.60 -3.59 12.95
CA GLY A 180 -6.03 -4.79 12.23
C GLY A 180 -6.22 -4.61 10.71
N LEU A 181 -5.74 -3.53 10.12
CA LEU A 181 -5.78 -3.27 8.68
C LEU A 181 -4.66 -4.00 7.95
N LEU A 182 -4.98 -4.69 6.85
CA LEU A 182 -3.97 -5.14 5.90
C LEU A 182 -3.36 -3.92 5.17
N LEU A 183 -2.10 -4.04 4.77
CA LEU A 183 -1.35 -2.96 4.12
C LEU A 183 -0.70 -3.48 2.84
N HIS A 184 -1.28 -3.09 1.69
CA HIS A 184 -0.68 -3.31 0.38
C HIS A 184 0.40 -2.25 0.12
N ILE A 185 1.60 -2.67 -0.26
CA ILE A 185 2.70 -1.76 -0.59
C ILE A 185 2.89 -1.70 -2.09
N HIS A 186 2.78 -0.50 -2.65
CA HIS A 186 3.10 -0.24 -4.04
C HIS A 186 4.49 0.39 -4.16
N ARG A 187 5.25 -0.04 -5.16
CA ARG A 187 6.66 0.31 -5.35
C ARG A 187 6.88 1.43 -6.36
N ALA A 188 5.97 2.40 -6.44
CA ALA A 188 6.12 3.55 -7.35
C ALA A 188 7.54 4.14 -7.24
N MET A 189 8.16 4.55 -8.34
CA MET A 189 9.55 5.05 -8.42
C MET A 189 10.68 4.00 -8.32
N HIS A 190 10.42 2.73 -7.99
CA HIS A 190 11.51 1.73 -7.80
C HIS A 190 12.46 1.60 -9.01
N ALA A 191 11.92 1.62 -10.24
CA ALA A 191 12.69 1.48 -11.47
C ALA A 191 13.63 2.67 -11.76
N VAL A 192 13.45 3.80 -11.07
CA VAL A 192 14.42 4.91 -11.08
C VAL A 192 15.73 4.49 -10.39
N ILE A 193 15.62 3.57 -9.41
CA ILE A 193 16.71 3.15 -8.53
C ILE A 193 17.29 1.80 -8.98
N ASP A 194 16.45 0.84 -9.37
CA ASP A 194 16.84 -0.58 -9.47
C ASP A 194 16.99 -1.13 -10.90
N ARG A 195 16.72 -0.31 -11.93
CA ARG A 195 16.66 -0.80 -13.32
C ARG A 195 18.03 -1.02 -13.95
N GLN A 196 18.94 -0.07 -13.78
CA GLN A 196 20.25 -0.12 -14.40
C GLN A 196 21.20 -0.99 -13.57
N ARG A 197 22.09 -1.71 -14.25
CA ARG A 197 23.02 -2.66 -13.61
C ARG A 197 24.41 -2.09 -13.34
N ASN A 198 24.70 -0.91 -13.87
CA ASN A 198 25.99 -0.23 -13.75
C ASN A 198 26.03 0.68 -12.53
#